data_AF-A0A920RMU2-F1
#
_entry.id   AF-A0A920RMU2-F1
#
_cell.length_a   1.000
_cell.length_b   1.000
_cell.length_c   1.000
_cell.angle_alpha   90.00
_cell.angle_beta   90.00
_cell.angle_gamma   90.00
#
_symmetry.space_group_name_H-M   'P 1'
#
loop_
_entity.id
_entity.type
_entity.pdbx_description
1 polymer ?
#
loop_
_entity_poly.entity_id
_entity_poly.type
_entity_poly.pdbx_seq_one_letter_code
_entity_poly.pdbx_strand_id
1 'polypeptide(L)'
;MTDGTGAATSYTSDPKHPRSIPGRGFPGARDASGFEKQDDVLTFTSGKLGQPVEWTGAVEVQLYVSSSAPDTDVLVRISDVYPHGRSILLADYPWRMRYREGFRKQVLMNRDRVYPVRFRVGWMSQIFNTGHRIRVTVASTGSPLYEPNPQTGKPATIEFPSDARKAINTIHHSRRYSSRILAPVRDTSSR
;
A
#
# COMPACT_ATOMS: atom_id res chain seq x y z
N MET A 1 33.97 6.34 5.54
CA MET A 1 32.95 5.29 5.49
C MET A 1 31.61 5.99 5.34
N THR A 2 31.15 6.15 4.09
CA THR A 2 29.86 6.78 3.78
C THR A 2 28.84 5.67 3.63
N ASP A 3 28.05 5.47 4.68
CA ASP A 3 27.00 4.45 4.72
C ASP A 3 26.03 4.67 3.55
N GLY A 4 25.84 3.60 2.77
CA GLY A 4 25.08 3.61 1.53
C GLY A 4 23.72 4.31 1.66
N THR A 5 23.46 5.19 0.70
CA THR A 5 22.18 5.87 0.46
C THR A 5 21.00 4.96 0.78
N GLY A 6 20.23 5.28 1.82
CA GLY A 6 19.05 4.52 2.21
C GLY A 6 17.99 4.58 1.09
N ALA A 7 17.73 3.45 0.44
CA ALA A 7 16.67 3.36 -0.56
C ALA A 7 15.30 3.55 0.12
N ALA A 8 14.62 4.63 -0.25
CA ALA A 8 13.30 4.99 0.26
C ALA A 8 12.57 5.86 -0.78
N THR A 9 11.24 5.87 -0.72
CA THR A 9 10.41 6.68 -1.61
C THR A 9 9.40 7.47 -0.78
N SER A 10 9.45 8.79 -0.90
CA SER A 10 8.55 9.71 -0.19
C SER A 10 7.46 10.24 -1.11
N TYR A 11 6.30 10.54 -0.54
CA TYR A 11 5.13 11.06 -1.25
C TYR A 11 4.27 11.89 -0.28
N THR A 12 3.46 12.78 -0.84
CA THR A 12 2.59 13.66 -0.07
C THR A 12 1.22 13.02 0.14
N SER A 13 0.77 12.97 1.38
CA SER A 13 -0.61 12.63 1.71
C SER A 13 -1.37 13.90 2.05
N ASP A 14 -2.24 14.34 1.16
CA ASP A 14 -3.16 15.46 1.41
C ASP A 14 -4.57 14.92 1.65
N PRO A 15 -5.09 14.95 2.90
CA PRO A 15 -6.40 14.39 3.19
C PRO A 15 -7.54 15.35 2.83
N LYS A 16 -7.24 16.63 2.53
CA LYS A 16 -8.20 17.60 1.97
C LYS A 16 -8.31 17.47 0.44
N HIS A 17 -7.30 16.87 -0.21
CA HIS A 17 -7.30 16.53 -1.64
C HIS A 17 -6.92 15.06 -1.86
N PRO A 18 -7.74 14.12 -1.34
CA PRO A 18 -7.41 12.70 -1.32
C PRO A 18 -7.31 12.14 -2.73
N ARG A 19 -6.46 11.14 -2.89
CA ARG A 19 -6.44 10.32 -4.12
C ARG A 19 -7.72 9.52 -4.23
N SER A 20 -8.23 9.46 -5.45
CA SER A 20 -9.58 9.02 -5.73
C SER A 20 -9.64 7.56 -6.11
N ILE A 21 -10.31 6.75 -5.29
CA ILE A 21 -10.76 5.41 -5.68
C ILE A 21 -12.27 5.49 -5.85
N PRO A 22 -12.77 5.51 -7.09
CA PRO A 22 -14.19 5.69 -7.34
C PRO A 22 -14.98 4.48 -6.82
N GLY A 23 -16.15 4.76 -6.24
CA GLY A 23 -17.06 3.75 -5.71
C GLY A 23 -17.12 3.74 -4.17
N ARG A 24 -18.17 3.09 -3.65
CA ARG A 24 -18.40 2.89 -2.21
C ARG A 24 -18.29 1.42 -1.79
N GLY A 25 -17.88 0.56 -2.72
CA GLY A 25 -17.64 -0.87 -2.51
C GLY A 25 -16.40 -1.31 -3.26
N PHE A 26 -15.82 -2.45 -2.84
CA PHE A 26 -14.62 -2.99 -3.47
C PHE A 26 -14.86 -3.19 -4.98
N PRO A 27 -14.04 -2.59 -5.86
CA PRO A 27 -14.34 -2.56 -7.29
C PRO A 27 -14.17 -3.92 -7.99
N GLY A 28 -13.56 -4.91 -7.33
CA GLY A 28 -13.26 -6.21 -7.94
C GLY A 28 -12.20 -6.11 -9.03
N ALA A 29 -12.23 -7.03 -9.99
CA ALA A 29 -11.30 -7.13 -11.13
C ALA A 29 -11.52 -6.02 -12.18
N ARG A 30 -11.38 -4.75 -11.77
CA ARG A 30 -11.42 -3.55 -12.61
C ARG A 30 -10.01 -3.06 -12.88
N ASP A 31 -9.88 -2.27 -13.94
CA ASP A 31 -8.62 -1.60 -14.25
C ASP A 31 -8.26 -0.59 -13.16
N ALA A 32 -7.14 -0.81 -12.50
CA ALA A 32 -6.58 0.02 -11.45
C ALA A 32 -5.76 1.20 -12.00
N SER A 33 -5.49 1.25 -13.31
CA SER A 33 -4.59 2.24 -13.92
C SER A 33 -4.99 3.68 -13.66
N GLY A 34 -6.29 3.97 -13.50
CA GLY A 34 -6.78 5.31 -13.15
C GLY A 34 -6.37 5.78 -11.75
N PHE A 35 -6.23 4.87 -10.78
CA PHE A 35 -5.70 5.19 -9.46
C PHE A 35 -4.17 5.27 -9.47
N GLU A 36 -3.53 4.31 -10.15
CA GLU A 36 -2.07 4.18 -10.23
C GLU A 36 -1.36 5.37 -10.88
N LYS A 37 -2.06 6.15 -11.71
CA LYS A 37 -1.52 7.34 -12.40
C LYS A 37 -1.68 8.64 -11.62
N GLN A 38 -2.40 8.64 -10.50
CA GLN A 38 -2.56 9.86 -9.70
C GLN A 38 -1.25 10.20 -8.99
N ASP A 39 -0.99 11.49 -8.78
CA ASP A 39 0.18 11.92 -8.02
C ASP A 39 0.22 11.29 -6.62
N ASP A 40 1.41 11.11 -6.05
CA ASP A 40 1.58 10.53 -4.71
C ASP A 40 1.05 9.09 -4.54
N VAL A 41 0.69 8.42 -5.64
CA VAL A 41 0.43 6.98 -5.68
C VAL A 41 1.69 6.28 -6.18
N LEU A 42 2.37 5.57 -5.28
CA LEU A 42 3.58 4.84 -5.61
C LEU A 42 3.23 3.53 -6.30
N THR A 43 3.95 3.18 -7.37
CA THR A 43 3.84 1.87 -8.02
C THR A 43 5.18 1.14 -8.02
N PHE A 44 5.18 -0.10 -7.58
CA PHE A 44 6.31 -1.02 -7.62
C PHE A 44 5.91 -2.18 -8.52
N THR A 45 6.58 -2.35 -9.65
CA THR A 45 6.20 -3.35 -10.66
C THR A 45 7.37 -4.31 -10.89
N SER A 46 7.09 -5.61 -10.89
CA SER A 46 8.09 -6.63 -11.23
C SER A 46 8.58 -6.50 -12.68
N GLY A 47 9.67 -7.22 -12.99
CA GLY A 47 9.97 -7.61 -14.37
C GLY A 47 8.82 -8.38 -15.03
N LYS A 48 8.84 -8.50 -16.36
CA LYS A 48 7.94 -9.42 -17.06
C LYS A 48 8.25 -10.84 -16.58
N LEU A 49 7.21 -11.59 -16.23
CA LEU A 49 7.37 -12.97 -15.78
C LEU A 49 7.75 -13.86 -16.96
N GLY A 50 8.84 -14.61 -16.82
CA GLY A 50 9.28 -15.58 -17.84
C GLY A 50 8.49 -16.89 -17.83
N GLN A 51 7.78 -17.16 -16.72
CA GLN A 51 6.94 -18.33 -16.52
C GLN A 51 5.77 -17.97 -15.59
N PRO A 52 4.68 -18.77 -15.57
CA PRO A 52 3.56 -18.51 -14.68
C PRO A 52 3.97 -18.59 -13.20
N VAL A 53 3.42 -17.69 -12.38
CA VAL A 53 3.61 -17.68 -10.92
C VAL A 53 2.25 -17.75 -10.26
N GLU A 54 2.02 -18.80 -9.47
CA GLU A 54 0.76 -18.99 -8.73
C GLU A 54 0.87 -18.44 -7.30
N TRP A 55 -0.07 -17.57 -6.93
CA TRP A 55 -0.30 -17.13 -5.56
C TRP A 55 -1.64 -17.68 -5.06
N THR A 56 -1.58 -18.63 -4.13
CA THR A 56 -2.78 -19.27 -3.55
C THR A 56 -2.69 -19.30 -2.04
N GLY A 57 -3.33 -18.31 -1.39
CA GLY A 57 -3.36 -18.14 0.06
C GLY A 57 -3.52 -16.68 0.49
N ALA A 58 -3.14 -16.39 1.74
CA ALA A 58 -3.08 -15.03 2.28
C ALA A 58 -1.84 -14.30 1.79
N VAL A 59 -2.02 -13.06 1.31
CA VAL A 59 -0.91 -12.16 0.97
C VAL A 59 -0.65 -11.25 2.15
N GLU A 60 0.58 -11.28 2.67
CA GLU A 60 1.00 -10.42 3.78
C GLU A 60 1.87 -9.26 3.29
N VAL A 61 1.62 -8.11 3.89
CA VAL A 61 2.37 -6.88 3.68
C VAL A 61 3.28 -6.68 4.87
N GLN A 62 4.57 -6.42 4.62
CA GLN A 62 5.50 -5.95 5.64
C GLN A 62 6.15 -4.67 5.15
N LEU A 63 5.79 -3.53 5.74
CA LEU A 63 6.34 -2.23 5.36
C LEU A 63 7.10 -1.60 6.52
N TYR A 64 8.10 -0.80 6.16
CA TYR A 64 8.79 0.14 7.04
C TYR A 64 8.39 1.55 6.61
N VAL A 65 7.67 2.24 7.48
CA VAL A 65 6.99 3.50 7.16
C VAL A 65 7.44 4.58 8.14
N SER A 66 7.79 5.75 7.63
CA SER A 66 7.89 6.98 8.44
C SER A 66 6.90 8.01 7.93
N SER A 67 6.53 8.95 8.80
CA SER A 67 5.65 10.05 8.47
C SER A 67 6.07 11.33 9.19
N SER A 68 5.83 12.47 8.56
CA SER A 68 5.91 13.76 9.23
C SER A 68 4.76 14.01 10.23
N ALA A 69 3.69 13.20 10.19
CA ALA A 69 2.52 13.31 11.03
C ALA A 69 2.49 12.25 12.15
N PRO A 70 1.74 12.50 13.24
CA PRO A 70 1.60 11.54 14.35
C PRO A 70 0.69 10.35 14.02
N ASP A 71 -0.08 10.41 12.93
CA ASP A 71 -0.85 9.30 12.40
C ASP A 71 -1.08 9.50 10.89
N THR A 72 -1.27 8.42 10.16
CA THR A 72 -1.59 8.41 8.73
C THR A 72 -2.13 7.03 8.34
N ASP A 73 -2.59 6.88 7.11
CA ASP A 73 -2.98 5.57 6.56
C ASP A 73 -1.94 5.11 5.53
N VAL A 74 -1.80 3.81 5.36
CA VAL A 74 -1.05 3.18 4.27
C VAL A 74 -2.00 2.20 3.58
N LEU A 75 -2.37 2.54 2.35
CA LEU A 75 -3.15 1.70 1.46
C LEU A 75 -2.19 0.89 0.59
N VAL A 76 -2.37 -0.43 0.58
CA VAL A 76 -1.67 -1.33 -0.33
C VAL A 76 -2.67 -2.00 -1.26
N ARG A 77 -2.35 -2.02 -2.55
CA ARG A 77 -3.14 -2.69 -3.59
C ARG A 77 -2.24 -3.62 -4.40
N ILE A 78 -2.76 -4.77 -4.79
CA ILE A 78 -2.09 -5.77 -5.63
C ILE A 78 -2.84 -5.88 -6.95
N SER A 79 -2.11 -5.76 -8.06
CA SER A 79 -2.65 -5.84 -9.42
C SER A 79 -1.86 -6.79 -10.30
N ASP A 80 -2.54 -7.44 -11.24
CA ASP A 80 -1.95 -8.16 -12.37
C ASP A 80 -1.87 -7.23 -13.59
N VAL A 81 -0.66 -6.94 -14.05
CA VAL A 81 -0.42 -6.12 -15.24
C VAL A 81 -0.26 -7.01 -16.45
N TYR A 82 -1.24 -6.93 -17.35
CA TYR A 82 -1.28 -7.67 -18.60
C TYR A 82 -0.20 -7.18 -19.57
N PRO A 83 0.22 -8.00 -20.55
CA PRO A 83 1.26 -7.63 -21.52
C PRO A 83 0.95 -6.35 -22.31
N HIS A 84 -0.34 -6.06 -22.55
CA HIS A 84 -0.82 -4.86 -23.23
C HIS A 84 -1.00 -3.65 -22.30
N GLY A 85 -0.57 -3.74 -21.04
CA GLY A 85 -0.48 -2.62 -20.10
C GLY A 85 -1.69 -2.39 -19.19
N ARG A 86 -2.78 -3.15 -19.34
CA ARG A 86 -3.94 -3.07 -18.42
C ARG A 86 -3.55 -3.63 -17.06
N SER A 87 -3.87 -2.91 -15.98
CA SER A 87 -3.56 -3.30 -14.60
C SER A 87 -4.83 -3.72 -13.89
N ILE A 88 -5.06 -5.02 -13.67
CA ILE A 88 -6.29 -5.51 -13.04
C ILE A 88 -6.09 -5.63 -11.54
N LEU A 89 -6.92 -4.93 -10.77
CA LEU A 89 -6.91 -5.04 -9.31
C LEU A 89 -7.33 -6.44 -8.86
N LEU A 90 -6.59 -7.00 -7.90
CA LEU A 90 -6.88 -8.29 -7.29
C LEU A 90 -7.24 -8.16 -5.82
N ALA A 91 -6.55 -7.30 -5.08
CA ALA A 91 -6.78 -7.05 -3.66
C ALA A 91 -6.37 -5.63 -3.27
N ASP A 92 -7.07 -5.03 -2.32
CA ASP A 92 -6.62 -3.83 -1.63
C ASP A 92 -6.98 -3.82 -0.16
N TYR A 93 -6.16 -3.13 0.64
CA TYR A 93 -6.41 -2.97 2.06
C TYR A 93 -5.73 -1.71 2.62
N PRO A 94 -6.48 -0.82 3.30
CA PRO A 94 -5.92 0.30 4.03
C PRO A 94 -5.55 -0.12 5.45
N TRP A 95 -4.40 0.35 5.93
CA TRP A 95 -4.00 0.20 7.32
C TRP A 95 -3.74 1.55 7.97
N ARG A 96 -4.44 1.85 9.05
CA ARG A 96 -4.24 3.08 9.83
C ARG A 96 -3.12 2.91 10.86
N MET A 97 -2.11 3.77 10.79
CA MET A 97 -0.82 3.60 11.49
C MET A 97 -0.92 3.65 13.01
N ARG A 98 -1.93 4.33 13.58
CA ARG A 98 -2.19 4.25 15.03
C ARG A 98 -2.52 2.84 15.52
N TYR A 99 -2.92 1.93 14.63
CA TYR A 99 -3.21 0.52 14.94
C TYR A 99 -2.11 -0.44 14.46
N ARG A 100 -0.90 0.05 14.13
CA ARG A 100 0.22 -0.80 13.68
C ARG A 100 0.63 -1.91 14.66
N GLU A 101 0.33 -1.76 15.95
CA GLU A 101 0.57 -2.75 17.02
C GLU A 101 -0.69 -3.57 17.37
N GLY A 102 -1.71 -3.54 16.49
CA GLY A 102 -3.01 -4.18 16.68
C GLY A 102 -4.10 -3.21 17.14
N PHE A 103 -5.35 -3.68 17.12
CA PHE A 103 -6.54 -2.84 17.35
C PHE A 103 -6.89 -2.62 18.82
N ARG A 104 -6.16 -3.23 19.76
CA ARG A 104 -6.43 -3.10 21.21
C ARG A 104 -6.00 -1.77 21.81
N LYS A 105 -5.05 -1.08 21.17
CA LYS A 105 -4.55 0.23 21.63
C LYS A 105 -4.16 1.09 20.44
N GLN A 106 -4.25 2.41 20.62
CA GLN A 106 -3.72 3.37 19.67
C GLN A 106 -2.30 3.77 20.08
N VAL A 107 -1.37 3.77 19.13
CA VAL A 107 0.02 4.21 19.32
C VAL A 107 0.37 5.25 18.27
N LEU A 108 0.71 6.47 18.66
CA LEU A 108 1.07 7.52 17.70
C LEU A 108 2.49 7.32 17.14
N MET A 109 2.76 8.00 16.03
CA MET A 109 4.06 8.07 15.38
C MET A 109 4.82 9.32 15.87
N ASN A 110 6.12 9.19 16.03
CA ASN A 110 7.02 10.33 16.15
C ASN A 110 7.46 10.71 14.74
N ARG A 111 7.57 12.02 14.52
CA ARG A 111 8.00 12.60 13.24
C ARG A 111 9.27 11.92 12.73
N ASP A 112 9.22 11.47 11.48
CA ASP A 112 10.31 10.89 10.69
C ASP A 112 10.95 9.60 11.27
N ARG A 113 10.43 9.08 12.38
CA ARG A 113 10.83 7.77 12.91
C ARG A 113 10.24 6.66 12.02
N VAL A 114 11.06 5.64 11.74
CA VAL A 114 10.66 4.47 10.96
C VAL A 114 9.97 3.45 11.85
N TYR A 115 8.79 3.00 11.43
CA TYR A 115 7.98 2.00 12.12
C TYR A 115 7.69 0.81 11.20
N PRO A 116 7.82 -0.43 11.69
CA PRO A 116 7.31 -1.59 10.98
C PRO A 116 5.78 -1.64 11.09
N VAL A 117 5.12 -2.05 10.01
CA VAL A 117 3.69 -2.40 10.01
C VAL A 117 3.50 -3.68 9.22
N ARG A 118 2.67 -4.58 9.75
CA ARG A 118 2.40 -5.90 9.16
C ARG A 118 0.92 -6.18 9.17
N PHE A 119 0.38 -6.56 8.02
CA PHE A 119 -1.03 -6.88 7.87
C PHE A 119 -1.26 -7.76 6.64
N ARG A 120 -2.45 -8.34 6.53
CA ARG A 120 -2.88 -9.09 5.35
C ARG A 120 -3.62 -8.14 4.42
N VAL A 121 -3.21 -8.08 3.15
CA VAL A 121 -3.97 -7.32 2.14
C VAL A 121 -5.20 -8.09 1.65
N GLY A 122 -5.17 -9.42 1.73
CA GLY A 122 -6.30 -10.26 1.37
C GLY A 122 -5.90 -11.72 1.14
N TRP A 123 -6.90 -12.53 0.83
CA TRP A 123 -6.71 -13.90 0.34
C TRP A 123 -6.97 -13.92 -1.16
N MET A 124 -6.17 -14.68 -1.90
CA MET A 124 -6.32 -14.81 -3.35
C MET A 124 -5.84 -16.17 -3.84
N SER A 125 -6.33 -16.53 -5.03
CA SER A 125 -5.90 -17.68 -5.83
C SER A 125 -5.74 -17.20 -7.26
N GLN A 126 -4.53 -16.81 -7.64
CA GLN A 126 -4.23 -16.18 -8.94
C GLN A 126 -2.98 -16.79 -9.55
N ILE A 127 -3.05 -17.10 -10.84
CA ILE A 127 -1.86 -17.34 -11.66
C ILE A 127 -1.54 -16.03 -12.39
N PHE A 128 -0.39 -15.43 -12.10
CA PHE A 128 0.18 -14.36 -12.91
C PHE A 128 0.90 -15.02 -14.08
N ASN A 129 0.36 -14.90 -15.29
CA ASN A 129 0.83 -15.70 -16.42
C ASN A 129 2.14 -15.18 -17.03
N THR A 130 2.76 -15.96 -17.90
CA THR A 130 3.94 -15.53 -18.67
C THR A 130 3.68 -14.21 -19.39
N GLY A 131 4.65 -13.30 -19.33
CA GLY A 131 4.57 -11.96 -19.92
C GLY A 131 3.83 -10.93 -19.07
N HIS A 132 3.07 -11.35 -18.05
CA HIS A 132 2.45 -10.43 -17.09
C HIS A 132 3.48 -9.85 -16.12
N ARG A 133 3.05 -8.91 -15.28
CA ARG A 133 3.83 -8.37 -14.16
C ARG A 133 2.96 -8.28 -12.92
N ILE A 134 3.59 -8.43 -11.75
CA ILE A 134 2.94 -8.17 -10.48
C ILE A 134 3.19 -6.71 -10.12
N ARG A 135 2.13 -5.96 -9.83
CA ARG A 135 2.22 -4.58 -9.37
C ARG A 135 1.69 -4.43 -7.96
N VAL A 136 2.45 -3.69 -7.16
CA VAL A 136 2.06 -3.23 -5.83
C VAL A 136 1.91 -1.72 -5.89
N THR A 137 0.76 -1.24 -5.45
CA THR A 137 0.47 0.20 -5.38
C THR A 137 0.36 0.61 -3.93
N VAL A 138 1.04 1.69 -3.55
CA VAL A 138 1.04 2.25 -2.19
C VAL A 138 0.59 3.70 -2.21
N ALA A 139 -0.38 4.04 -1.36
CA ALA A 139 -0.87 5.41 -1.20
C ALA A 139 -1.28 5.63 0.27
N SER A 140 -1.74 6.83 0.60
CA SER A 140 -2.22 7.15 1.96
C SER A 140 -3.63 7.76 1.99
N THR A 141 -4.27 7.86 0.83
CA THR A 141 -5.66 8.28 0.68
C THR A 141 -6.32 7.49 -0.45
N GLY A 142 -7.65 7.37 -0.41
CA GLY A 142 -8.43 6.55 -1.34
C GLY A 142 -9.93 6.88 -1.32
N SER A 143 -10.28 8.14 -1.09
CA SER A 143 -11.69 8.59 -0.96
C SER A 143 -12.37 8.60 -2.33
N PRO A 144 -13.67 8.29 -2.48
CA PRO A 144 -14.64 8.02 -1.41
C PRO A 144 -14.65 6.59 -0.87
N LEU A 145 -13.87 5.66 -1.41
CA LEU A 145 -13.87 4.27 -0.92
C LEU A 145 -13.39 4.16 0.53
N TYR A 146 -12.34 4.90 0.88
CA TYR A 146 -11.82 4.97 2.25
C TYR A 146 -11.85 6.39 2.77
N GLU A 147 -12.37 6.56 3.99
CA GLU A 147 -12.33 7.83 4.70
C GLU A 147 -10.86 8.27 4.92
N PRO A 148 -10.47 9.48 4.50
CA PRO A 148 -9.11 9.97 4.71
C PRO A 148 -8.74 10.06 6.18
N ASN A 149 -7.52 9.68 6.54
CA ASN A 149 -6.95 10.03 7.84
C ASN A 149 -6.72 11.56 7.91
N PRO A 150 -7.17 12.26 8.98
CA PRO A 150 -6.89 13.68 9.16
C PRO A 150 -5.42 14.02 9.43
N GLN A 151 -4.61 13.03 9.80
CA GLN A 151 -3.17 13.13 10.09
C GLN A 151 -2.82 14.01 11.30
N THR A 152 -3.79 14.17 12.22
CA THR A 152 -3.63 14.95 13.45
C THR A 152 -3.28 14.08 14.66
N GLY A 153 -3.57 12.78 14.62
CA GLY A 153 -3.45 11.86 15.75
C GLY A 153 -4.59 11.98 16.77
N LYS A 154 -5.52 12.91 16.57
CA LYS A 154 -6.71 13.09 17.41
C LYS A 154 -7.73 11.96 17.19
N PRO A 155 -8.69 11.75 18.11
CA PRO A 155 -9.80 10.82 17.90
C PRO A 155 -10.55 11.09 16.58
N ALA A 156 -11.13 10.03 16.00
CA ALA A 156 -11.99 10.17 14.83
C ALA A 156 -13.30 10.89 15.21
N THR A 157 -13.83 11.67 14.29
CA THR A 157 -15.04 12.49 14.45
C THR A 157 -16.01 12.20 13.30
N ILE A 158 -17.28 12.53 13.48
CA ILE A 158 -18.29 12.39 12.41
C ILE A 158 -18.02 13.40 11.28
N GLU A 159 -17.76 14.65 11.65
CA GLU A 159 -17.35 15.68 10.70
C GLU A 159 -15.85 15.59 10.44
N PHE A 160 -15.45 15.80 9.19
CA PHE A 160 -14.04 15.76 8.83
C PHE A 160 -13.29 16.94 9.50
N PRO A 161 -12.22 16.70 10.26
CA PRO A 161 -11.57 17.75 11.04
C PRO A 161 -11.03 18.90 10.19
N SER A 162 -11.34 20.14 10.58
CA SER A 162 -10.85 21.35 9.91
C SER A 162 -9.33 21.52 10.02
N ASP A 163 -8.74 21.01 11.10
CA ASP A 163 -7.30 20.98 11.38
C ASP A 163 -6.57 19.80 10.72
N ALA A 164 -7.24 19.04 9.84
CA ALA A 164 -6.59 18.06 8.99
C ALA A 164 -5.44 18.69 8.20
N ARG A 165 -4.33 17.96 8.09
CA ARG A 165 -3.06 18.47 7.54
C ARG A 165 -2.42 17.47 6.60
N LYS A 166 -1.59 18.00 5.69
CA LYS A 166 -0.73 17.17 4.85
C LYS A 166 0.35 16.48 5.68
N ALA A 167 0.82 15.33 5.22
CA ALA A 167 2.03 14.69 5.70
C ALA A 167 2.88 14.21 4.54
N ILE A 168 4.19 14.23 4.75
CA ILE A 168 5.13 13.49 3.93
C ILE A 168 5.24 12.10 4.54
N ASN A 169 4.84 11.09 3.76
CA ASN A 169 4.97 9.68 4.11
C ASN A 169 6.11 9.07 3.31
N THR A 170 6.81 8.10 3.89
CA THR A 170 7.96 7.46 3.24
C THR A 170 7.90 5.95 3.42
N ILE A 171 7.99 5.21 2.31
CA ILE A 171 8.20 3.77 2.32
C ILE A 171 9.71 3.52 2.20
N HIS A 172 10.27 2.89 3.22
CA HIS A 172 11.68 2.53 3.26
C HIS A 172 11.86 1.14 2.65
N HIS A 173 12.82 0.97 1.73
CA HIS A 173 13.06 -0.29 1.01
C HIS A 173 14.55 -0.62 0.87
N SER A 174 15.35 -0.13 1.82
CA SER A 174 16.78 -0.45 1.93
C SER A 174 17.03 -1.85 2.49
N ARG A 175 18.29 -2.30 2.49
CA ARG A 175 18.69 -3.56 3.14
C ARG A 175 18.38 -3.61 4.64
N ARG A 176 18.42 -2.46 5.33
CA ARG A 176 18.06 -2.34 6.75
C ARG A 176 16.54 -2.35 6.96
N TYR A 177 15.82 -1.68 6.06
CA TYR A 177 14.38 -1.50 6.11
C TYR A 177 13.74 -2.13 4.87
N SER A 178 13.74 -3.47 4.83
CA SER A 178 13.33 -4.23 3.64
C SER A 178 11.81 -4.44 3.59
N SER A 179 11.09 -3.37 3.22
CA SER A 179 9.67 -3.45 2.88
C SER A 179 9.44 -4.47 1.76
N ARG A 180 8.45 -5.35 1.91
CA ARG A 180 8.18 -6.44 0.98
C ARG A 180 6.75 -6.97 1.09
N ILE A 181 6.34 -7.66 0.03
CA ILE A 181 5.15 -8.51 0.03
C ILE A 181 5.59 -9.95 0.27
N LEU A 182 4.94 -10.62 1.20
CA LEU A 182 5.06 -12.07 1.40
C LEU A 182 3.92 -12.75 0.64
N ALA A 183 4.29 -13.31 -0.51
CA ALA A 183 3.35 -13.96 -1.41
C ALA A 183 3.20 -15.46 -1.07
N PRO A 184 1.98 -16.01 -1.13
CA PRO A 184 1.71 -17.43 -0.93
C PRO A 184 2.01 -18.22 -2.21
N VAL A 185 3.28 -18.24 -2.62
CA VAL A 185 3.71 -18.90 -3.86
C VAL A 185 3.52 -20.41 -3.75
N ARG A 186 2.88 -21.01 -4.76
CA ARG A 186 2.82 -22.47 -4.92
C ARG A 186 3.89 -22.92 -5.89
N ASP A 187 4.56 -24.01 -5.54
CA ASP A 187 5.46 -24.67 -6.47
C ASP A 187 4.62 -25.44 -7.50
N THR A 188 4.74 -25.04 -8.77
CA THR A 188 4.03 -25.67 -9.88
C THR A 188 4.80 -26.86 -10.45
N SER A 189 6.02 -27.13 -9.97
CA SER A 189 6.87 -28.23 -10.45
C SER A 189 6.51 -29.62 -9.92
N SER A 190 5.49 -29.73 -9.06
CA SER A 190 5.10 -30.97 -8.40
C SER A 190 3.72 -31.50 -8.83
N ARG A 191 3.31 -31.30 -10.09
CA ARG A 191 2.11 -31.94 -10.66
C ARG A 191 2.43 -32.69 -11.95
#